data_AF-A0A2W4U7W4-F1
#
_entry.id   AF-A0A2W4U7W4-F1
#
_cell.length_a   1.000
_cell.length_b   1.000
_cell.length_c   1.000
_cell.angle_alpha   90.00
_cell.angle_beta   90.00
_cell.angle_gamma   90.00
#
_symmetry.space_group_name_H-M   'P 1'
#
loop_
_entity.id
_entity.type
_entity.pdbx_description
1 polymer ?
#
loop_
_entity_poly.entity_id
_entity_poly.type
_entity_poly.pdbx_seq_one_letter_code
_entity_poly.pdbx_strand_id
1 'polypeptide(L)'
;MESQQNISAHLRLAWQQAVVGGELINEFQADRDAEDVQWAKGDRITFGIQQQDDHYGYYAHNLTQNCKIESAVEERAIAGLSPGVDFTCLYNGYRALRPGGARKSLGRQPDISAAPNDCRFACQDSTQPLSLLARTPLFQQSFERFTWKAYYNVAPIEPNGHFLWVPTRSARQLTHLPQVLSLPLLEDAFTLFKQLSKSFLFFNALHSGASVNHIHFQSIESDCPLPAETFPLIQETDYATPEGYPAYLMMFDPGTSARKVFKYIDLLQTQGIPFNLMMTPRFIILVPRNINFEIVSEFPGNGLASLGMCGRIITIDRAAYLSANRSSVESAFKKMSWRP
;
A
#
# COMPACT_ATOMS: atom_id res chain seq x y z
N MET A 1 31.00 7.46 -13.36
CA MET A 1 29.58 7.18 -13.10
C MET A 1 29.44 5.67 -13.04
N GLU A 2 29.51 5.08 -11.85
CA GLU A 2 29.20 3.67 -11.67
C GLU A 2 27.76 3.42 -12.14
N SER A 3 27.53 2.36 -12.91
CA SER A 3 26.19 1.99 -13.36
C SER A 3 25.32 1.74 -12.14
N GLN A 4 24.39 2.65 -11.83
CA GLN A 4 23.37 2.40 -10.83
C GLN A 4 22.65 1.11 -11.23
N GLN A 5 22.79 0.08 -10.39
CA GLN A 5 22.18 -1.22 -10.62
C GLN A 5 20.66 -1.03 -10.65
N ASN A 6 20.02 -1.43 -11.75
CA ASN A 6 18.57 -1.39 -11.84
C ASN A 6 18.01 -2.47 -10.88
N ILE A 7 17.50 -2.02 -9.72
CA ILE A 7 16.95 -2.90 -8.68
C ILE A 7 15.69 -3.61 -9.21
N SER A 8 14.89 -2.96 -10.06
CA SER A 8 13.61 -3.51 -10.55
C SER A 8 13.80 -4.82 -11.31
N ALA A 9 14.86 -4.97 -12.10
CA ALA A 9 15.13 -6.23 -12.82
C ALA A 9 15.36 -7.40 -11.84
N HIS A 10 16.10 -7.15 -10.75
CA HIS A 10 16.35 -8.15 -9.71
C HIS A 10 15.06 -8.50 -8.95
N LEU A 11 14.27 -7.49 -8.57
CA LEU A 11 13.00 -7.70 -7.89
C LEU A 11 12.01 -8.46 -8.74
N ARG A 12 11.93 -8.16 -10.04
CA ARG A 12 11.07 -8.91 -10.97
C ARG A 12 11.49 -10.36 -11.00
N LEU A 13 12.77 -10.66 -11.21
CA LEU A 13 13.24 -12.05 -11.21
C LEU A 13 12.95 -12.77 -9.89
N ALA A 14 13.22 -12.12 -8.75
CA ALA A 14 12.97 -12.69 -7.42
C ALA A 14 11.46 -12.91 -7.17
N TRP A 15 10.61 -12.00 -7.63
CA TRP A 15 9.15 -12.16 -7.59
C TRP A 15 8.68 -13.35 -8.42
N GLN A 16 9.17 -13.48 -9.65
CA GLN A 16 8.84 -14.60 -10.53
C GLN A 16 9.23 -15.94 -9.90
N GLN A 17 10.44 -16.02 -9.33
CA GLN A 17 10.91 -17.20 -8.61
C GLN A 17 10.00 -17.52 -7.41
N ALA A 18 9.61 -16.51 -6.62
CA ALA A 18 8.70 -16.70 -5.48
C ALA A 18 7.29 -17.16 -5.92
N VAL A 19 6.76 -16.66 -7.05
CA VAL A 19 5.48 -17.12 -7.62
C VAL A 19 5.57 -18.58 -8.06
N VAL A 20 6.60 -18.93 -8.84
CA VAL A 20 6.82 -20.30 -9.35
C VAL A 20 7.06 -21.29 -8.20
N GLY A 21 7.76 -20.86 -7.16
CA GLY A 21 7.99 -21.63 -5.94
C GLY A 21 6.76 -21.78 -5.03
N GLY A 22 5.65 -21.10 -5.33
CA GLY A 22 4.43 -21.12 -4.50
C GLY A 22 4.51 -20.29 -3.21
N GLU A 23 5.58 -19.51 -3.02
CA GLU A 23 5.82 -18.72 -1.81
C GLU A 23 4.81 -17.57 -1.62
N LEU A 24 4.13 -17.17 -2.70
CA LEU A 24 3.11 -16.12 -2.68
C LEU A 24 1.71 -16.62 -2.36
N ILE A 25 1.52 -17.94 -2.17
CA ILE A 25 0.25 -18.52 -1.74
C ILE A 25 0.30 -18.71 -0.23
N ASN A 26 -0.51 -17.93 0.49
CA ASN A 26 -0.57 -17.97 1.95
C ASN A 26 -1.88 -18.59 2.39
N GLU A 27 -1.84 -19.34 3.49
CA GLU A 27 -3.01 -19.90 4.13
C GLU A 27 -3.53 -18.94 5.22
N PHE A 28 -4.84 -18.76 5.25
CA PHE A 28 -5.56 -17.97 6.23
C PHE A 28 -6.73 -18.78 6.77
N GLN A 29 -7.11 -18.52 8.02
CA GLN A 29 -8.36 -19.00 8.57
C GLN A 29 -9.39 -17.86 8.56
N ALA A 30 -10.57 -18.11 7.99
CA ALA A 30 -11.64 -17.13 7.98
C ALA A 30 -12.16 -16.89 9.41
N ASP A 31 -12.17 -15.63 9.84
CA ASP A 31 -12.68 -15.23 11.17
C ASP A 31 -14.19 -14.93 11.16
N ARG A 32 -14.80 -14.92 9.97
CA ARG A 32 -16.19 -14.57 9.70
C ARG A 32 -16.68 -15.18 8.38
N ASP A 33 -18.00 -15.16 8.18
CA ASP A 33 -18.63 -15.54 6.92
C ASP A 33 -18.40 -14.48 5.83
N ALA A 34 -18.23 -14.91 4.59
CA ALA A 34 -18.25 -14.03 3.42
C ALA A 34 -19.68 -13.55 3.14
N GLU A 35 -19.85 -12.28 2.79
CA GLU A 35 -21.16 -11.73 2.41
C GLU A 35 -21.70 -12.35 1.11
N ASP A 36 -20.81 -12.86 0.25
CA ASP A 36 -21.11 -13.43 -1.07
C ASP A 36 -20.87 -14.94 -1.15
N VAL A 37 -21.03 -15.65 -0.02
CA VAL A 37 -21.03 -17.14 0.09
C VAL A 37 -19.71 -17.81 -0.34
N GLN A 38 -18.61 -17.05 -0.42
CA GLN A 38 -17.30 -17.59 -0.83
C GLN A 38 -16.61 -18.45 0.26
N TRP A 39 -16.93 -18.22 1.53
CA TRP A 39 -16.43 -19.00 2.66
C TRP A 39 -17.29 -18.81 3.92
N ALA A 40 -17.19 -19.77 4.83
CA ALA A 40 -17.77 -19.70 6.18
C ALA A 40 -16.68 -19.40 7.22
N LYS A 41 -17.09 -18.86 8.38
CA LYS A 41 -16.21 -18.70 9.53
C LYS A 41 -15.57 -20.03 9.91
N GLY A 42 -14.25 -20.04 10.05
CA GLY A 42 -13.45 -21.21 10.37
C GLY A 42 -12.85 -21.91 9.14
N ASP A 43 -13.29 -21.57 7.93
CA ASP A 43 -12.74 -22.15 6.70
C ASP A 43 -11.26 -21.81 6.54
N ARG A 44 -10.49 -22.78 6.03
CA ARG A 44 -9.09 -22.60 5.65
C ARG A 44 -9.03 -22.19 4.19
N ILE A 45 -8.46 -21.02 3.92
CA ILE A 45 -8.42 -20.41 2.59
C ILE A 45 -6.96 -20.20 2.22
N THR A 46 -6.60 -20.63 1.01
CA THR A 46 -5.33 -20.24 0.41
C THR A 46 -5.57 -19.11 -0.56
N PHE A 47 -4.80 -18.04 -0.44
CA PHE A 47 -4.88 -16.87 -1.31
C PHE A 47 -3.49 -16.35 -1.64
N GLY A 48 -3.30 -15.92 -2.88
CA GLY A 48 -2.00 -15.45 -3.35
C GLY A 48 -1.95 -15.11 -4.82
N ILE A 49 -0.73 -15.13 -5.35
CA ILE A 49 -0.45 -15.03 -6.78
C ILE A 49 0.09 -16.37 -7.25
N GLN A 50 -0.40 -16.82 -8.41
CA GLN A 50 0.07 -18.02 -9.09
C GLN A 50 0.34 -17.69 -10.55
N GLN A 51 1.26 -18.43 -11.16
CA GLN A 51 1.41 -18.41 -12.62
C GLN A 51 0.20 -19.09 -13.28
N GLN A 52 -0.39 -18.40 -14.24
CA GLN A 52 -1.52 -18.85 -15.06
C GLN A 52 -1.10 -18.68 -16.52
N ASP A 53 -0.81 -19.80 -17.20
CA ASP A 53 -0.25 -19.81 -18.55
C ASP A 53 0.97 -18.86 -18.68
N ASP A 54 0.81 -17.76 -19.41
CA ASP A 54 1.83 -16.76 -19.70
C ASP A 54 1.75 -15.49 -18.82
N HIS A 55 0.92 -15.48 -17.77
CA HIS A 55 0.77 -14.32 -16.88
C HIS A 55 0.70 -14.70 -15.40
N TYR A 56 0.81 -13.71 -14.52
CA TYR A 56 0.59 -13.87 -13.08
C TYR A 56 -0.81 -13.41 -12.73
N GLY A 57 -1.55 -14.26 -12.03
CA GLY A 57 -2.95 -14.03 -11.66
C GLY A 57 -3.21 -14.30 -10.19
N TYR A 58 -4.33 -13.76 -9.69
CA TYR A 58 -4.79 -14.08 -8.34
C TYR A 58 -5.25 -15.53 -8.26
N TYR A 59 -4.90 -16.18 -7.16
CA TYR A 59 -5.31 -17.53 -6.81
C TYR A 59 -6.06 -17.50 -5.48
N ALA A 60 -7.20 -18.21 -5.42
CA ALA A 60 -7.97 -18.41 -4.21
C ALA A 60 -8.60 -19.81 -4.19
N HIS A 61 -8.46 -20.54 -3.09
CA HIS A 61 -9.06 -21.87 -2.91
C HIS A 61 -9.49 -22.08 -1.46
N ASN A 62 -10.73 -22.51 -1.27
CA ASN A 62 -11.26 -22.92 0.03
C ASN A 62 -10.89 -24.38 0.26
N LEU A 63 -9.93 -24.62 1.17
CA LEU A 63 -9.45 -25.95 1.49
C LEU A 63 -10.48 -26.77 2.29
N THR A 64 -11.32 -26.12 3.10
CA THR A 64 -12.35 -26.81 3.89
C THR A 64 -13.46 -27.35 2.99
N GLN A 65 -13.92 -26.52 2.03
CA GLN A 65 -14.99 -26.88 1.09
C GLN A 65 -14.46 -27.58 -0.17
N ASN A 66 -13.14 -27.62 -0.35
CA ASN A 66 -12.45 -28.16 -1.51
C ASN A 66 -12.96 -27.57 -2.84
N CYS A 67 -13.05 -26.24 -2.90
CA CYS A 67 -13.51 -25.53 -4.08
C CYS A 67 -12.63 -24.32 -4.41
N LYS A 68 -12.44 -24.09 -5.70
CA LYS A 68 -11.82 -22.86 -6.20
C LYS A 68 -12.79 -21.71 -6.00
N ILE A 69 -12.25 -20.57 -5.57
CA ILE A 69 -13.06 -19.37 -5.43
C ILE A 69 -12.81 -18.48 -6.65
N GLU A 70 -13.82 -18.39 -7.51
CA GLU A 70 -13.79 -17.55 -8.71
C GLU A 70 -13.96 -16.07 -8.34
N SER A 71 -13.48 -15.17 -9.21
CA SER A 71 -13.60 -13.71 -9.03
C SER A 71 -13.02 -13.18 -7.73
N ALA A 72 -11.88 -13.75 -7.32
CA ALA A 72 -11.23 -13.40 -6.06
C ALA A 72 -10.85 -11.91 -5.98
N VAL A 73 -10.46 -11.34 -7.12
CA VAL A 73 -10.15 -9.93 -7.28
C VAL A 73 -10.79 -9.44 -8.58
N GLU A 74 -11.51 -8.33 -8.48
CA GLU A 74 -12.15 -7.68 -9.63
C GLU A 74 -11.74 -6.21 -9.67
N GLU A 75 -11.58 -5.65 -10.86
CA GLU A 75 -11.28 -4.23 -11.04
C GLU A 75 -12.25 -3.63 -12.06
N ARG A 76 -12.71 -2.40 -11.79
CA ARG A 76 -13.52 -1.63 -12.73
C ARG A 76 -13.13 -0.17 -12.75
N ALA A 77 -13.33 0.47 -13.90
CA ALA A 77 -13.19 1.91 -14.05
C ALA A 77 -14.37 2.66 -13.39
N ILE A 78 -14.07 3.84 -12.83
CA ILE A 78 -15.02 4.87 -12.42
C ILE A 78 -14.78 6.07 -13.33
N ALA A 79 -15.54 6.14 -14.41
CA ALA A 79 -15.35 7.13 -15.46
C ALA A 79 -15.73 8.56 -15.03
N GLY A 80 -15.14 9.54 -15.71
CA GLY A 80 -15.59 10.94 -15.67
C GLY A 80 -15.20 11.74 -14.42
N LEU A 81 -14.20 11.26 -13.67
CA LEU A 81 -13.58 11.98 -12.55
C LEU A 81 -12.34 12.77 -12.97
N SER A 82 -11.56 12.24 -13.90
CA SER A 82 -10.22 12.72 -14.27
C SER A 82 -10.09 12.88 -15.79
N PRO A 83 -9.27 13.84 -16.26
CA PRO A 83 -8.93 13.91 -17.67
C PRO A 83 -8.08 12.70 -18.08
N GLY A 84 -8.51 11.91 -19.06
CA GLY A 84 -7.68 10.93 -19.79
C GLY A 84 -7.36 9.60 -19.10
N VAL A 85 -7.44 9.49 -17.78
CA VAL A 85 -7.21 8.23 -17.04
C VAL A 85 -8.29 8.04 -16.01
N ASP A 86 -9.12 7.01 -16.13
CA ASP A 86 -10.21 6.78 -15.17
C ASP A 86 -9.68 6.40 -13.78
N PHE A 87 -10.44 6.76 -12.75
CA PHE A 87 -10.28 6.15 -11.44
C PHE A 87 -10.57 4.66 -11.56
N THR A 88 -9.90 3.83 -10.74
CA THR A 88 -10.23 2.41 -10.66
C THR A 88 -10.69 2.04 -9.26
N CYS A 89 -11.60 1.06 -9.19
CA CYS A 89 -12.02 0.43 -7.96
C CYS A 89 -11.73 -1.05 -8.07
N LEU A 90 -10.87 -1.55 -7.19
CA LEU A 90 -10.48 -2.93 -7.09
C LEU A 90 -11.15 -3.55 -5.85
N TYR A 91 -11.98 -4.56 -6.07
CA TYR A 91 -12.48 -5.43 -5.03
C TYR A 91 -11.47 -6.54 -4.76
N ASN A 92 -11.02 -6.66 -3.51
CA ASN A 92 -10.18 -7.78 -3.06
C ASN A 92 -10.59 -8.18 -1.65
N GLY A 93 -11.62 -9.04 -1.57
CA GLY A 93 -12.21 -9.52 -0.32
C GLY A 93 -11.21 -10.25 0.59
N TYR A 94 -10.21 -10.91 0.01
CA TYR A 94 -9.20 -11.72 0.71
C TYR A 94 -8.25 -10.89 1.56
N ARG A 95 -8.13 -9.60 1.28
CA ARG A 95 -7.42 -8.68 2.20
C ARG A 95 -8.07 -8.59 3.56
N ALA A 96 -9.32 -9.05 3.71
CA ALA A 96 -9.96 -9.17 5.00
C ALA A 96 -9.40 -10.29 5.88
N LEU A 97 -8.83 -11.33 5.27
CA LEU A 97 -8.33 -12.54 5.94
C LEU A 97 -6.95 -12.35 6.59
N ARG A 98 -6.19 -11.32 6.17
CA ARG A 98 -4.86 -11.05 6.72
C ARG A 98 -4.94 -10.49 8.15
N PRO A 99 -3.87 -10.62 8.97
CA PRO A 99 -3.81 -9.96 10.27
C PRO A 99 -4.10 -8.45 10.19
N GLY A 100 -5.12 -8.00 10.93
CA GLY A 100 -5.58 -6.60 10.91
C GLY A 100 -6.37 -6.18 9.66
N GLY A 101 -6.76 -7.13 8.82
CA GLY A 101 -7.64 -6.95 7.64
C GLY A 101 -9.13 -6.93 7.95
N ALA A 102 -9.52 -7.30 9.18
CA ALA A 102 -10.90 -7.32 9.62
C ALA A 102 -11.65 -6.00 9.34
N ARG A 103 -12.98 -6.10 9.20
CA ARG A 103 -13.83 -4.95 8.85
C ARG A 103 -13.74 -3.94 9.98
N LYS A 104 -13.37 -2.72 9.63
CA LYS A 104 -13.21 -1.60 10.55
C LYS A 104 -14.49 -0.80 10.69
N SER A 105 -14.73 -0.26 11.88
CA SER A 105 -15.82 0.69 12.13
C SER A 105 -15.59 1.98 11.35
N LEU A 106 -16.68 2.73 11.09
CA LEU A 106 -16.57 4.05 10.47
C LEU A 106 -15.82 5.03 11.39
N GLY A 107 -15.14 6.00 10.79
CA GLY A 107 -14.41 7.07 11.46
C GLY A 107 -12.98 6.68 11.88
N ARG A 108 -12.49 7.35 12.92
CA ARG A 108 -11.15 7.11 13.52
C ARG A 108 -11.00 5.68 14.02
N GLN A 109 -9.84 5.09 13.79
CA GLN A 109 -9.47 3.76 14.26
C GLN A 109 -8.64 3.84 15.55
N PRO A 110 -8.64 2.77 16.37
CA PRO A 110 -7.74 2.67 17.50
C PRO A 110 -6.27 2.78 17.06
N ASP A 111 -5.47 3.43 17.89
CA ASP A 111 -4.03 3.56 17.66
C ASP A 111 -3.37 2.17 17.63
N ILE A 112 -2.44 1.96 16.70
CA ILE A 112 -1.70 0.69 16.57
C ILE A 112 -0.49 0.72 17.51
N SER A 113 -0.39 -0.25 18.41
CA SER A 113 0.73 -0.37 19.36
C SER A 113 2.09 -0.26 18.67
N ALA A 114 2.97 0.58 19.24
CA ALA A 114 4.37 0.71 18.83
C ALA A 114 5.29 -0.33 19.51
N ALA A 115 4.74 -1.20 20.36
CA ALA A 115 5.53 -2.20 21.04
C ALA A 115 6.00 -3.29 20.05
N PRO A 116 7.28 -3.67 20.04
CA PRO A 116 7.80 -4.70 19.12
C PRO A 116 7.07 -6.05 19.22
N ASN A 117 6.60 -6.43 20.41
CA ASN A 117 5.89 -7.70 20.66
C ASN A 117 4.48 -7.71 20.04
N ASP A 118 3.88 -6.54 19.83
CA ASP A 118 2.55 -6.40 19.19
C ASP A 118 2.67 -6.18 17.68
N CYS A 119 3.89 -6.20 17.14
CA CYS A 119 4.14 -5.92 15.74
C CYS A 119 3.50 -7.00 14.87
N ARG A 120 2.58 -6.59 13.97
CA ARG A 120 1.89 -7.51 13.05
C ARG A 120 2.78 -8.12 11.96
N PHE A 121 4.04 -7.68 11.86
CA PHE A 121 5.08 -8.37 11.10
C PHE A 121 5.77 -9.48 11.90
N ALA A 122 5.34 -9.72 13.15
CA ALA A 122 5.96 -10.63 14.11
C ALA A 122 7.49 -10.47 14.17
N CYS A 123 7.98 -9.23 14.13
CA CYS A 123 9.41 -8.94 13.95
C CYS A 123 10.29 -9.32 15.16
N GLN A 124 9.71 -9.95 16.19
CA GLN A 124 10.38 -10.49 17.37
C GLN A 124 10.10 -11.99 17.58
N ASP A 125 9.25 -12.60 16.76
CA ASP A 125 8.85 -14.00 16.88
C ASP A 125 8.95 -14.69 15.52
N SER A 126 9.99 -15.52 15.36
CA SER A 126 10.23 -16.31 14.15
C SER A 126 9.30 -17.53 14.01
N THR A 127 8.54 -17.86 15.06
CA THR A 127 7.61 -19.02 15.01
C THR A 127 6.30 -18.69 14.30
N GLN A 128 5.98 -17.39 14.16
CA GLN A 128 4.81 -16.95 13.42
C GLN A 128 5.02 -17.15 11.91
N PRO A 129 4.11 -17.82 11.18
CA PRO A 129 4.28 -18.11 9.75
C PRO A 129 4.51 -16.87 8.86
N LEU A 130 3.91 -15.74 9.21
CA LEU A 130 4.03 -14.49 8.46
C LEU A 130 5.16 -13.57 8.98
N SER A 131 5.99 -14.07 9.89
CA SER A 131 7.10 -13.32 10.48
C SER A 131 8.12 -12.88 9.44
N LEU A 132 8.54 -11.61 9.50
CA LEU A 132 9.68 -11.15 8.69
C LEU A 132 11.02 -11.77 9.11
N LEU A 133 11.09 -12.42 10.29
CA LEU A 133 12.26 -13.21 10.71
C LEU A 133 12.28 -14.60 10.08
N ALA A 134 11.12 -15.16 9.77
CA ALA A 134 10.97 -16.48 9.14
C ALA A 134 11.08 -16.44 7.62
N ARG A 135 11.03 -15.23 7.03
CA ARG A 135 11.00 -15.01 5.59
C ARG A 135 12.34 -14.45 5.10
N THR A 136 12.86 -15.02 4.02
CA THR A 136 14.04 -14.48 3.35
C THR A 136 13.65 -13.22 2.56
N PRO A 137 14.38 -12.10 2.70
CA PRO A 137 14.17 -10.94 1.83
C PRO A 137 14.43 -11.32 0.36
N LEU A 138 13.57 -10.86 -0.55
CA LEU A 138 13.75 -11.00 -1.99
C LEU A 138 14.96 -10.19 -2.49
N PHE A 139 15.26 -9.10 -1.79
CA PHE A 139 16.37 -8.21 -2.11
C PHE A 139 16.83 -7.48 -0.84
N GLN A 140 18.11 -7.12 -0.79
CA GLN A 140 18.67 -6.33 0.29
C GLN A 140 19.73 -5.39 -0.25
N GLN A 141 19.69 -4.12 0.20
CA GLN A 141 20.69 -3.13 -0.15
C GLN A 141 20.96 -2.17 1.00
N SER A 142 22.23 -1.86 1.23
CA SER A 142 22.63 -0.81 2.15
C SER A 142 22.70 0.53 1.43
N PHE A 143 22.05 1.52 2.01
CA PHE A 143 22.17 2.93 1.64
C PHE A 143 23.01 3.66 2.70
N GLU A 144 23.02 4.99 2.68
CA GLU A 144 23.87 5.78 3.57
C GLU A 144 23.50 5.56 5.05
N ARG A 145 22.22 5.38 5.37
CA ARG A 145 21.73 5.38 6.75
C ARG A 145 21.19 4.03 7.20
N PHE A 146 20.56 3.28 6.30
CA PHE A 146 19.91 2.01 6.61
C PHE A 146 20.24 0.92 5.60
N THR A 147 20.10 -0.34 6.03
CA THR A 147 19.95 -1.48 5.13
C THR A 147 18.47 -1.72 4.88
N TRP A 148 18.06 -1.65 3.62
CA TRP A 148 16.68 -1.85 3.19
C TRP A 148 16.48 -3.27 2.70
N LYS A 149 15.44 -3.94 3.20
CA LYS A 149 15.05 -5.30 2.84
C LYS A 149 13.72 -5.27 2.11
N ALA A 150 13.66 -5.88 0.93
CA ALA A 150 12.42 -6.09 0.20
C ALA A 150 11.84 -7.46 0.53
N TYR A 151 10.57 -7.50 0.91
CA TYR A 151 9.79 -8.72 1.08
C TYR A 151 8.59 -8.67 0.15
N TYR A 152 8.04 -9.79 -0.31
CA TYR A 152 6.72 -9.76 -0.95
C TYR A 152 5.64 -9.36 0.07
N ASN A 153 4.57 -8.72 -0.38
CA ASN A 153 3.39 -8.56 0.45
C ASN A 153 2.62 -9.89 0.49
N VAL A 154 2.21 -10.33 1.68
CA VAL A 154 1.46 -11.59 1.86
C VAL A 154 0.04 -11.54 1.30
N ALA A 155 -0.49 -10.33 1.08
CA ALA A 155 -1.75 -10.09 0.40
C ALA A 155 -1.52 -9.03 -0.69
N PRO A 156 -0.90 -9.43 -1.82
CA PRO A 156 -0.50 -8.51 -2.87
C PRO A 156 -1.73 -7.87 -3.55
N ILE A 157 -1.52 -6.67 -4.07
CA ILE A 157 -2.55 -5.89 -4.79
C ILE A 157 -2.21 -5.72 -6.28
N GLU A 158 -1.03 -6.19 -6.66
CA GLU A 158 -0.53 -6.23 -8.03
C GLU A 158 0.06 -7.61 -8.29
N PRO A 159 -0.44 -8.35 -9.31
CA PRO A 159 0.09 -9.67 -9.64
C PRO A 159 1.56 -9.65 -10.09
N ASN A 160 2.01 -8.53 -10.66
CA ASN A 160 3.36 -8.39 -11.21
C ASN A 160 4.41 -7.95 -10.17
N GLY A 161 4.00 -7.67 -8.93
CA GLY A 161 4.92 -7.28 -7.88
C GLY A 161 4.29 -6.32 -6.89
N HIS A 162 4.21 -6.75 -5.62
CA HIS A 162 3.89 -5.88 -4.50
C HIS A 162 4.88 -6.15 -3.37
N PHE A 163 5.76 -5.19 -3.11
CA PHE A 163 6.88 -5.34 -2.19
C PHE A 163 6.69 -4.50 -0.93
N LEU A 164 7.16 -5.02 0.19
CA LEU A 164 7.34 -4.33 1.47
C LEU A 164 8.82 -4.01 1.63
N TRP A 165 9.14 -2.73 1.78
CA TRP A 165 10.48 -2.21 1.97
C TRP A 165 10.69 -1.83 3.42
N VAL A 166 11.45 -2.63 4.14
CA VAL A 166 11.66 -2.49 5.58
C VAL A 166 13.12 -2.08 5.83
N PRO A 167 13.39 -0.83 6.27
CA PRO A 167 14.72 -0.41 6.66
C PRO A 167 15.09 -0.98 8.03
N THR A 168 16.35 -1.36 8.18
CA THR A 168 16.95 -1.79 9.44
C THR A 168 18.33 -1.17 9.61
N ARG A 169 18.82 -1.10 10.86
CA ARG A 169 20.13 -0.55 11.19
C ARG A 169 21.29 -1.48 10.84
N SER A 170 21.01 -2.74 10.52
CA SER A 170 22.03 -3.76 10.22
C SER A 170 21.48 -4.79 9.25
N ALA A 171 22.32 -5.23 8.31
CA ALA A 171 22.00 -6.33 7.41
C ALA A 171 21.61 -7.63 8.14
N ARG A 172 22.24 -7.89 9.30
CA ARG A 172 22.10 -9.17 10.02
C ARG A 172 20.85 -9.25 10.91
N GLN A 173 20.28 -8.11 11.30
CA GLN A 173 19.20 -8.08 12.28
C GLN A 173 18.03 -7.25 11.76
N LEU A 174 16.80 -7.72 11.95
CA LEU A 174 15.62 -6.90 11.76
C LEU A 174 15.40 -6.03 13.00
N THR A 175 15.43 -4.71 12.83
CA THR A 175 15.19 -3.76 13.92
C THR A 175 13.76 -3.27 13.84
N HIS A 176 12.99 -3.36 14.93
CA HIS A 176 11.68 -2.71 14.99
C HIS A 176 11.89 -1.19 15.11
N LEU A 177 11.41 -0.45 14.13
CA LEU A 177 11.37 1.02 14.14
C LEU A 177 9.91 1.46 13.98
N PRO A 178 9.38 2.38 14.80
CA PRO A 178 7.99 2.85 14.67
C PRO A 178 7.67 3.43 13.28
N GLN A 179 6.39 3.41 12.88
CA GLN A 179 5.91 3.92 11.58
C GLN A 179 5.89 5.47 11.55
N VAL A 180 7.06 6.09 11.68
CA VAL A 180 7.28 7.54 11.69
C VAL A 180 8.46 7.89 10.78
N LEU A 181 8.27 8.81 9.85
CA LEU A 181 9.34 9.21 8.92
C LEU A 181 10.29 10.20 9.57
N SER A 182 11.58 9.90 9.47
CA SER A 182 12.67 10.85 9.74
C SER A 182 13.29 11.31 8.43
N LEU A 183 13.99 12.45 8.44
CA LEU A 183 14.72 12.92 7.26
C LEU A 183 15.70 11.87 6.71
N PRO A 184 16.54 11.19 7.55
CA PRO A 184 17.40 10.10 7.07
C PRO A 184 16.67 8.96 6.36
N LEU A 185 15.48 8.57 6.85
CA LEU A 185 14.66 7.54 6.21
C LEU A 185 14.16 8.01 4.84
N LEU A 186 13.76 9.28 4.74
CA LEU A 186 13.26 9.85 3.50
C LEU A 186 14.37 10.02 2.45
N GLU A 187 15.57 10.43 2.87
CA GLU A 187 16.75 10.53 2.00
C GLU A 187 17.13 9.17 1.38
N ASP A 188 17.16 8.12 2.19
CA ASP A 188 17.38 6.75 1.70
C ASP A 188 16.22 6.29 0.78
N ALA A 189 14.96 6.57 1.14
CA ALA A 189 13.81 6.20 0.32
C ALA A 189 13.82 6.89 -1.06
N PHE A 190 14.27 8.14 -1.14
CA PHE A 190 14.44 8.85 -2.42
C PHE A 190 15.56 8.22 -3.25
N THR A 191 16.64 7.79 -2.60
CA THR A 191 17.75 7.11 -3.27
C THR A 191 17.32 5.73 -3.79
N LEU A 192 16.56 4.98 -2.98
CA LEU A 192 15.92 3.73 -3.39
C LEU A 192 15.00 3.96 -4.59
N PHE A 193 14.10 4.95 -4.52
CA PHE A 193 13.13 5.22 -5.58
C PHE A 193 13.80 5.50 -6.94
N LYS A 194 14.91 6.25 -6.96
CA LYS A 194 15.68 6.51 -8.19
C LYS A 194 16.23 5.24 -8.85
N GLN A 195 16.38 4.16 -8.10
CA GLN A 195 16.88 2.86 -8.60
C GLN A 195 15.75 1.89 -8.96
N LEU A 196 14.49 2.26 -8.68
CA LEU A 196 13.30 1.53 -9.09
C LEU A 196 12.78 2.10 -10.41
N SER A 197 13.00 1.39 -11.51
CA SER A 197 12.36 1.72 -12.79
C SER A 197 10.90 1.26 -12.79
N LYS A 198 10.00 2.09 -13.35
CA LYS A 198 8.59 1.72 -13.62
C LYS A 198 7.84 1.26 -12.37
N SER A 199 8.08 1.92 -11.25
CA SER A 199 7.49 1.55 -9.97
C SER A 199 6.92 2.77 -9.27
N PHE A 200 5.95 2.52 -8.41
CA PHE A 200 5.52 3.44 -7.39
C PHE A 200 6.12 3.03 -6.06
N LEU A 201 6.62 3.99 -5.28
CA LEU A 201 7.05 3.76 -3.91
C LEU A 201 6.21 4.62 -2.98
N PHE A 202 5.56 4.03 -2.00
CA PHE A 202 4.61 4.75 -1.15
C PHE A 202 4.70 4.36 0.32
N PHE A 203 4.34 5.31 1.16
CA PHE A 203 4.31 5.20 2.61
C PHE A 203 2.95 5.66 3.12
N ASN A 204 2.43 4.92 4.09
CA ASN A 204 1.23 5.31 4.84
C ASN A 204 1.67 5.55 6.28
N ALA A 205 1.46 6.75 6.81
CA ALA A 205 1.57 7.00 8.24
C ALA A 205 0.47 6.26 9.02
N LEU A 206 0.61 6.14 10.34
CA LEU A 206 -0.50 5.72 11.20
C LEU A 206 -1.74 6.59 10.93
N HIS A 207 -2.93 5.97 10.96
CA HIS A 207 -4.20 6.62 10.62
C HIS A 207 -4.35 7.14 9.18
N SER A 208 -3.49 6.70 8.25
CA SER A 208 -3.60 6.99 6.81
C SER A 208 -3.71 5.71 5.95
N GLY A 209 -4.22 4.63 6.53
CA GLY A 209 -4.29 3.32 5.89
C GLY A 209 -3.11 2.38 6.22
N ALA A 210 -2.19 2.78 7.11
CA ALA A 210 -1.22 1.86 7.68
C ALA A 210 -1.91 0.77 8.50
N SER A 211 -1.47 -0.48 8.31
CA SER A 211 -1.96 -1.62 9.08
C SER A 211 -0.94 -2.15 10.09
N VAL A 212 0.29 -1.62 10.10
CA VAL A 212 1.37 -2.06 10.98
C VAL A 212 2.11 -0.83 11.49
N ASN A 213 2.42 -0.79 12.79
CA ASN A 213 3.30 0.21 13.38
C ASN A 213 4.74 -0.33 13.40
N HIS A 214 5.34 -0.44 12.22
CA HIS A 214 6.75 -0.78 12.01
C HIS A 214 7.12 -0.20 10.65
N ILE A 215 8.02 0.79 10.62
CA ILE A 215 8.38 1.54 9.42
C ILE A 215 8.54 0.61 8.21
N HIS A 216 7.74 0.89 7.19
CA HIS A 216 7.87 0.24 5.90
C HIS A 216 7.30 1.14 4.81
N PHE A 217 7.91 1.04 3.64
CA PHE A 217 7.34 1.50 2.39
C PHE A 217 6.75 0.31 1.66
N GLN A 218 5.88 0.58 0.71
CA GLN A 218 5.35 -0.39 -0.23
C GLN A 218 5.75 0.05 -1.62
N SER A 219 6.03 -0.90 -2.51
CA SER A 219 6.17 -0.60 -3.93
C SER A 219 5.41 -1.57 -4.80
N ILE A 220 4.97 -1.06 -5.95
CA ILE A 220 4.36 -1.86 -7.00
C ILE A 220 4.97 -1.49 -8.36
N GLU A 221 5.06 -2.44 -9.27
CA GLU A 221 5.36 -2.13 -10.67
C GLU A 221 4.12 -1.50 -11.33
N SER A 222 4.29 -0.35 -11.98
CA SER A 222 3.22 0.32 -12.72
C SER A 222 3.82 1.29 -13.73
N ASP A 223 3.35 1.19 -14.97
CA ASP A 223 3.69 2.10 -16.08
C ASP A 223 2.60 3.15 -16.34
N CYS A 224 1.40 2.93 -15.78
CA CYS A 224 0.27 3.83 -15.98
C CYS A 224 0.32 4.97 -14.98
N PRO A 225 0.15 6.24 -15.39
CA PRO A 225 0.00 7.34 -14.45
C PRO A 225 -1.25 7.14 -13.58
N LEU A 226 -1.19 7.58 -12.33
CA LEU A 226 -2.35 7.63 -11.44
C LEU A 226 -3.31 8.75 -11.89
N PRO A 227 -4.62 8.60 -11.67
CA PRO A 227 -5.60 9.65 -11.97
C PRO A 227 -5.27 11.02 -11.38
N ALA A 228 -4.68 11.08 -10.18
CA ALA A 228 -4.24 12.34 -9.58
C ALA A 228 -3.20 13.11 -10.43
N GLU A 229 -2.43 12.40 -11.26
CA GLU A 229 -1.35 12.95 -12.08
C GLU A 229 -1.83 13.55 -13.42
N THR A 230 -3.13 13.52 -13.69
CA THR A 230 -3.71 13.99 -14.97
C THR A 230 -4.50 15.29 -14.87
N PHE A 231 -4.70 15.80 -13.66
CA PHE A 231 -5.37 17.08 -13.45
C PHE A 231 -4.42 18.25 -13.76
N PRO A 232 -4.94 19.38 -14.25
CA PRO A 232 -4.19 20.63 -14.33
C PRO A 232 -3.63 21.00 -12.96
N LEU A 233 -2.44 21.61 -12.94
CA LEU A 233 -1.76 21.97 -11.70
C LEU A 233 -1.85 23.47 -11.44
N ILE A 234 -2.21 23.83 -10.21
CA ILE A 234 -2.09 25.19 -9.68
C ILE A 234 -0.78 25.25 -8.90
N GLN A 235 0.11 26.15 -9.30
CA GLN A 235 1.40 26.33 -8.66
C GLN A 235 1.25 27.08 -7.34
N GLU A 236 1.73 26.48 -6.25
CA GLU A 236 1.94 27.12 -4.96
C GLU A 236 3.44 27.49 -4.81
N THR A 237 3.81 28.13 -3.70
CA THR A 237 5.21 28.55 -3.47
C THR A 237 6.22 27.40 -3.53
N ASP A 238 5.88 26.23 -2.96
CA ASP A 238 6.83 25.14 -2.72
C ASP A 238 6.44 23.81 -3.42
N TYR A 239 5.19 23.68 -3.86
CA TYR A 239 4.59 22.50 -4.51
C TYR A 239 3.47 22.98 -5.46
N ALA A 240 2.79 22.07 -6.15
CA ALA A 240 1.57 22.34 -6.89
C ALA A 240 0.39 21.54 -6.34
N THR A 241 -0.83 21.98 -6.62
CA THR A 241 -2.05 21.24 -6.28
C THR A 241 -2.83 20.87 -7.55
N PRO A 242 -3.44 19.69 -7.63
CA PRO A 242 -4.24 19.30 -8.79
C PRO A 242 -5.62 19.98 -8.75
N GLU A 243 -5.87 20.89 -9.67
CA GLU A 243 -7.12 21.65 -9.78
C GLU A 243 -8.30 20.72 -10.05
N GLY A 244 -9.33 20.80 -9.20
CA GLY A 244 -10.54 19.98 -9.36
C GLY A 244 -10.42 18.54 -8.83
N TYR A 245 -9.24 18.12 -8.35
CA TYR A 245 -9.12 16.84 -7.65
C TYR A 245 -9.91 16.88 -6.33
N PRO A 246 -10.66 15.82 -5.98
CA PRO A 246 -11.59 15.89 -4.84
C PRO A 246 -10.90 15.90 -3.47
N ALA A 247 -9.67 15.42 -3.36
CA ALA A 247 -8.85 15.52 -2.15
C ALA A 247 -7.82 16.65 -2.25
N TYR A 248 -7.32 17.11 -1.11
CA TYR A 248 -6.18 18.02 -1.07
C TYR A 248 -4.85 17.26 -1.13
N LEU A 249 -4.06 17.53 -2.17
CA LEU A 249 -2.79 16.89 -2.48
C LEU A 249 -1.71 17.96 -2.68
N MET A 250 -0.53 17.74 -2.13
CA MET A 250 0.67 18.50 -2.46
C MET A 250 1.49 17.67 -3.45
N MET A 251 1.74 18.21 -4.64
CA MET A 251 2.50 17.58 -5.71
C MET A 251 3.83 18.29 -5.90
N PHE A 252 4.92 17.58 -5.67
CA PHE A 252 6.27 18.07 -5.88
C PHE A 252 6.87 17.43 -7.14
N ASP A 253 7.75 18.16 -7.82
CA ASP A 253 8.53 17.58 -8.92
C ASP A 253 9.35 16.37 -8.45
N PRO A 254 9.54 15.33 -9.28
CA PRO A 254 10.36 14.17 -8.93
C PRO A 254 11.81 14.51 -8.56
N GLY A 255 12.31 15.64 -9.08
CA GLY A 255 13.64 16.16 -8.76
C GLY A 255 13.75 16.89 -7.41
N THR A 256 12.63 17.08 -6.71
CA THR A 256 12.60 17.79 -5.42
C THR A 256 13.46 17.06 -4.38
N SER A 257 14.18 17.82 -3.55
CA SER A 257 15.00 17.23 -2.49
C SER A 257 14.15 16.64 -1.37
N ALA A 258 14.63 15.55 -0.76
CA ALA A 258 13.97 14.93 0.40
C ALA A 258 13.76 15.95 1.53
N ARG A 259 14.72 16.86 1.77
CA ARG A 259 14.61 17.92 2.77
C ARG A 259 13.42 18.86 2.54
N LYS A 260 13.13 19.23 1.29
CA LYS A 260 11.99 20.10 0.95
C LYS A 260 10.66 19.41 1.25
N VAL A 261 10.52 18.14 0.88
CA VAL A 261 9.32 17.34 1.19
C VAL A 261 9.21 17.08 2.70
N PHE A 262 10.34 16.81 3.36
CA PHE A 262 10.39 16.54 4.79
C PHE A 262 9.92 17.72 5.64
N LYS A 263 10.15 18.97 5.22
CA LYS A 263 9.60 20.17 5.88
C LYS A 263 8.09 20.05 6.11
N TYR A 264 7.36 19.54 5.12
CA TYR A 264 5.90 19.34 5.21
C TYR A 264 5.54 18.10 6.02
N ILE A 265 6.28 17.00 5.85
CA ILE A 265 6.07 15.78 6.64
C ILE A 265 6.27 16.06 8.12
N ASP A 266 7.33 16.79 8.49
CA ASP A 266 7.64 17.15 9.87
C ASP A 266 6.55 18.04 10.47
N LEU A 267 6.03 19.00 9.70
CA LEU A 267 4.87 19.80 10.11
C LEU A 267 3.63 18.93 10.39
N LEU A 268 3.30 18.00 9.48
CA LEU A 268 2.15 17.10 9.66
C LEU A 268 2.35 16.18 10.88
N GLN A 269 3.54 15.61 11.06
CA GLN A 269 3.86 14.75 12.20
C GLN A 269 3.81 15.50 13.53
N THR A 270 4.36 16.71 13.61
CA THR A 270 4.36 17.54 14.82
C THR A 270 2.95 18.00 15.20
N GLN A 271 2.05 18.17 14.23
CA GLN A 271 0.64 18.50 14.45
C GLN A 271 -0.26 17.27 14.66
N GLY A 272 0.30 16.05 14.61
CA GLY A 272 -0.49 14.81 14.71
C GLY A 272 -1.45 14.60 13.55
N ILE A 273 -1.16 15.17 12.38
CA ILE A 273 -1.95 15.02 11.15
C ILE A 273 -1.40 13.81 10.38
N PRO A 274 -2.21 12.75 10.19
CA PRO A 274 -1.81 11.60 9.39
C PRO A 274 -1.58 11.98 7.93
N PHE A 275 -0.74 11.22 7.21
CA PHE A 275 -0.47 11.50 5.81
C PHE A 275 -0.08 10.26 4.99
N ASN A 276 -0.36 10.33 3.70
CA ASN A 276 0.18 9.42 2.70
C ASN A 276 1.29 10.10 1.92
N LEU A 277 2.38 9.37 1.64
CA LEU A 277 3.41 9.76 0.69
C LEU A 277 3.41 8.76 -0.46
N MET A 278 3.49 9.27 -1.69
CA MET A 278 3.57 8.49 -2.92
C MET A 278 4.67 9.09 -3.79
N MET A 279 5.57 8.27 -4.31
CA MET A 279 6.60 8.65 -5.27
C MET A 279 6.30 7.91 -6.57
N THR A 280 6.03 8.67 -7.62
CA THR A 280 5.80 8.19 -8.99
C THR A 280 6.88 8.78 -9.91
N PRO A 281 7.05 8.23 -11.12
CA PRO A 281 7.98 8.81 -12.08
C PRO A 281 7.68 10.28 -12.45
N ARG A 282 6.45 10.76 -12.24
CA ARG A 282 6.04 12.12 -12.60
C ARG A 282 5.92 13.06 -11.41
N PHE A 283 5.62 12.57 -10.20
CA PHE A 283 5.46 13.41 -9.02
C PHE A 283 5.85 12.71 -7.71
N ILE A 284 6.21 13.52 -6.72
CA ILE A 284 6.14 13.12 -5.31
C ILE A 284 4.86 13.73 -4.74
N ILE A 285 3.93 12.90 -4.28
CA ILE A 285 2.60 13.30 -3.85
C ILE A 285 2.49 13.08 -2.34
N LEU A 286 2.15 14.15 -1.61
CA LEU A 286 1.86 14.12 -0.18
C LEU A 286 0.39 14.43 0.04
N VAL A 287 -0.32 13.55 0.75
CA VAL A 287 -1.76 13.69 1.03
C VAL A 287 -1.95 13.80 2.54
N PRO A 288 -2.20 14.99 3.10
CA PRO A 288 -2.66 15.13 4.47
C PRO A 288 -4.03 14.47 4.65
N ARG A 289 -4.22 13.78 5.77
CA ARG A 289 -5.40 12.94 6.03
C ARG A 289 -6.13 13.41 7.27
N ASN A 290 -7.46 13.33 7.21
CA ASN A 290 -8.30 13.64 8.34
C ASN A 290 -8.44 12.41 9.25
N ILE A 291 -7.85 12.48 10.45
CA ILE A 291 -7.85 11.37 11.42
C ILE A 291 -9.26 10.93 11.85
N ASN A 292 -10.25 11.82 11.76
CA ASN A 292 -11.63 11.49 12.15
C ASN A 292 -12.38 10.68 11.07
N PHE A 293 -11.84 10.62 9.85
CA PHE A 293 -12.43 9.96 8.70
C PHE A 293 -11.45 8.98 8.06
N GLU A 294 -10.80 8.13 8.86
CA GLU A 294 -9.96 7.05 8.34
C GLU A 294 -10.76 6.05 7.50
N ILE A 295 -11.97 5.72 7.97
CA ILE A 295 -12.95 4.87 7.31
C ILE A 295 -14.22 5.70 7.08
N VAL A 296 -14.73 5.69 5.86
CA VAL A 296 -15.93 6.45 5.49
C VAL A 296 -17.03 5.53 4.98
N SER A 297 -18.27 5.98 5.07
CA SER A 297 -19.46 5.21 4.64
C SER A 297 -19.44 4.78 3.18
N GLU A 298 -18.74 5.53 2.33
CA GLU A 298 -18.63 5.32 0.89
C GLU A 298 -17.71 4.14 0.55
N PHE A 299 -16.72 3.89 1.40
CA PHE A 299 -15.76 2.80 1.29
C PHE A 299 -15.58 2.17 2.68
N PRO A 300 -16.60 1.46 3.19
CA PRO A 300 -16.58 0.86 4.51
C PRO A 300 -15.61 -0.31 4.59
N GLY A 301 -15.29 -0.68 5.83
CA GLY A 301 -14.54 -1.89 6.15
C GLY A 301 -13.02 -1.77 6.08
N ASN A 302 -12.45 -0.97 5.18
CA ASN A 302 -11.03 -0.67 5.19
C ASN A 302 -10.74 0.75 4.71
N GLY A 303 -9.62 1.32 5.17
CA GLY A 303 -9.24 2.70 4.85
C GLY A 303 -8.60 2.80 3.49
N LEU A 304 -8.86 3.91 2.80
CA LEU A 304 -8.11 4.26 1.59
C LEU A 304 -6.68 4.67 1.98
N ALA A 305 -5.70 3.97 1.41
CA ALA A 305 -4.26 4.22 1.57
C ALA A 305 -3.72 5.10 0.43
N SER A 306 -2.40 5.26 0.29
CA SER A 306 -1.78 6.15 -0.71
C SER A 306 -2.30 5.93 -2.14
N LEU A 307 -2.37 4.68 -2.62
CA LEU A 307 -2.89 4.36 -3.97
C LEU A 307 -4.37 4.77 -4.12
N GLY A 308 -5.18 4.48 -3.09
CA GLY A 308 -6.60 4.84 -3.05
C GLY A 308 -6.79 6.34 -3.16
N MET A 309 -6.06 7.12 -2.37
CA MET A 309 -6.11 8.59 -2.39
C MET A 309 -5.59 9.20 -3.70
N CYS A 310 -4.85 8.43 -4.51
CA CYS A 310 -4.37 8.84 -5.84
C CYS A 310 -5.25 8.32 -7.00
N GLY A 311 -6.39 7.67 -6.68
CA GLY A 311 -7.41 7.27 -7.65
C GLY A 311 -7.46 5.78 -8.02
N ARG A 312 -6.61 4.94 -7.41
CA ARG A 312 -6.68 3.47 -7.51
C ARG A 312 -7.24 2.90 -6.20
N ILE A 313 -8.56 2.94 -6.08
CA ILE A 313 -9.31 2.58 -4.87
C ILE A 313 -9.28 1.06 -4.69
N ILE A 314 -9.06 0.60 -3.46
CA ILE A 314 -9.09 -0.81 -3.11
C ILE A 314 -10.07 -1.00 -1.95
N THR A 315 -11.09 -1.83 -2.14
CA THR A 315 -12.11 -2.13 -1.15
C THR A 315 -12.19 -3.63 -0.87
N ILE A 316 -12.57 -3.98 0.36
CA ILE A 316 -12.92 -5.34 0.76
C ILE A 316 -14.44 -5.54 0.81
N ASP A 317 -15.20 -4.47 0.61
CA ASP A 317 -16.65 -4.44 0.71
C ASP A 317 -17.28 -4.51 -0.68
N ARG A 318 -18.07 -5.57 -0.92
CA ARG A 318 -18.65 -5.87 -2.23
C ARG A 318 -19.69 -4.84 -2.62
N ALA A 319 -20.53 -4.41 -1.68
CA ALA A 319 -21.56 -3.41 -1.94
C ALA A 319 -20.95 -2.06 -2.31
N ALA A 320 -19.88 -1.66 -1.62
CA ALA A 320 -19.10 -0.46 -1.95
C ALA A 320 -18.43 -0.58 -3.31
N TYR A 321 -17.85 -1.74 -3.65
CA TYR A 321 -17.30 -1.98 -4.97
C TYR A 321 -18.34 -1.81 -6.06
N LEU A 322 -19.54 -2.39 -5.92
CA LEU A 322 -20.61 -2.33 -6.93
C LEU A 322 -21.24 -0.93 -7.05
N SER A 323 -21.32 -0.19 -5.94
CA SER A 323 -21.94 1.13 -5.90
C SER A 323 -20.97 2.29 -6.15
N ALA A 324 -19.64 2.05 -6.11
CA ALA A 324 -18.63 3.07 -6.31
C ALA A 324 -18.87 3.89 -7.59
N ASN A 325 -18.94 5.20 -7.44
CA ASN A 325 -19.21 6.11 -8.54
C ASN A 325 -18.54 7.45 -8.25
N ARG A 326 -18.64 8.37 -9.21
CA ARG A 326 -18.08 9.72 -9.08
C ARG A 326 -18.46 10.40 -7.76
N SER A 327 -19.74 10.39 -7.40
CA SER A 327 -20.23 11.07 -6.19
C SER A 327 -19.68 10.44 -4.91
N SER A 328 -19.59 9.10 -4.85
CA SER A 328 -19.03 8.42 -3.67
C SER A 328 -17.54 8.69 -3.51
N VAL A 329 -16.78 8.74 -4.60
CA VAL A 329 -15.35 9.11 -4.59
C VAL A 329 -15.15 10.55 -4.14
N GLU A 330 -15.87 11.51 -4.73
CA GLU A 330 -15.76 12.92 -4.37
C GLU A 330 -16.10 13.15 -2.89
N SER A 331 -17.18 12.54 -2.41
CA SER A 331 -17.61 12.65 -1.02
C SER A 331 -16.58 12.02 -0.05
N ALA A 332 -16.09 10.82 -0.35
CA ALA A 332 -15.04 10.18 0.44
C ALA A 332 -13.78 11.04 0.52
N PHE A 333 -13.27 11.50 -0.61
CA PHE A 333 -11.97 12.19 -0.68
C PHE A 333 -12.02 13.55 0.03
N LYS A 334 -13.15 14.27 -0.04
CA LYS A 334 -13.39 15.50 0.73
C LYS A 334 -13.37 15.26 2.23
N LYS A 335 -13.95 14.15 2.72
CA LYS A 335 -13.93 13.79 4.15
C LYS A 335 -12.56 13.33 4.61
N MET A 336 -11.89 12.49 3.81
CA MET A 336 -10.67 11.78 4.20
C MET A 336 -9.40 12.62 4.08
N SER A 337 -9.41 13.69 3.29
CA SER A 337 -8.28 14.61 3.19
C SER A 337 -8.38 15.73 4.22
N TRP A 338 -7.24 16.12 4.78
CA TRP A 338 -7.14 17.29 5.64
C TRP A 338 -6.73 18.50 4.79
N ARG A 339 -7.32 19.66 5.08
CA ARG A 339 -6.97 20.94 4.45
C ARG A 339 -6.49 21.91 5.55
N PRO A 340 -5.35 22.59 5.35
CA PRO A 340 -4.85 23.60 6.28
C PRO A 340 -5.77 24.82 6.41
#